data_AF-A0A182F876-F1
#
_entry.id   AF-A0A182F876-F1
#
_cell.length_a   1.000
_cell.length_b   1.000
_cell.length_c   1.000
_cell.angle_alpha   90.00
_cell.angle_beta   90.00
_cell.angle_gamma   90.00
#
_symmetry.space_group_name_H-M   'P 1'
#
loop_
_entity.id
_entity.type
_entity.pdbx_description
1 polymer ?
#
loop_
_entity_poly.entity_id
_entity_poly.type
_entity_poly.pdbx_seq_one_letter_code
_entity_poly.pdbx_strand_id
1 'polypeptide(L)'
;MACLNTLKLEIKTLEQVFPKNHERFQILNATVDELSCRFIGRNGKQYVIHANITKDEMEVEHLATLERLRQTQRQDYLKGSVSGSVQATDRLMKELRDIYRSDSFKNNMYSIELVNDSVYEWNIRLMSVDPDSPLHSDLVMLKEREGKDSILLNIIFKETYPFEPPFVRVVHPVISGGYVLVGGAICMELLTKQGWSSAYTVEAVIMQIAATLVKGKARIQFGPTKGQYSLARAQQSFKSLVQIHEKNGWFTPPKEDG
;
A
#
# COMPACT_ATOMS: atom_id res chain seq x y z
N MET A 1 28.71 2.57 -5.37
CA MET A 1 29.87 1.65 -5.43
C MET A 1 30.26 1.05 -4.07
N ALA A 2 30.09 1.74 -2.94
CA ALA A 2 30.45 1.20 -1.62
C ALA A 2 29.71 -0.11 -1.23
N CYS A 3 28.40 -0.20 -1.48
CA CYS A 3 27.57 -1.36 -1.09
C CYS A 3 27.99 -2.67 -1.80
N LEU A 4 28.36 -2.63 -3.08
CA LEU A 4 28.83 -3.81 -3.82
C LEU A 4 30.16 -4.34 -3.28
N ASN A 5 31.06 -3.45 -2.87
CA ASN A 5 32.36 -3.83 -2.30
C ASN A 5 32.18 -4.46 -0.91
N THR A 6 31.26 -3.93 -0.10
CA THR A 6 30.88 -4.53 1.19
C THR A 6 30.29 -5.93 0.99
N LEU A 7 29.33 -6.09 0.07
CA LEU A 7 28.73 -7.40 -0.22
C LEU A 7 29.77 -8.43 -0.67
N LYS A 8 30.71 -8.04 -1.54
CA LYS A 8 31.83 -8.92 -1.94
C LYS A 8 32.71 -9.34 -0.76
N LEU A 9 32.91 -8.45 0.22
CA LEU A 9 33.68 -8.76 1.42
C LEU A 9 32.91 -9.72 2.34
N GLU A 10 31.61 -9.49 2.54
CA GLU A 10 30.74 -10.36 3.33
C GLU A 10 30.62 -11.77 2.74
N ILE A 11 30.51 -11.88 1.41
CA ILE A 11 30.53 -13.17 0.70
C ILE A 11 31.82 -13.94 0.98
N LYS A 12 32.99 -13.27 0.87
CA LYS A 12 34.27 -13.89 1.19
C LYS A 12 34.34 -14.36 2.64
N THR A 13 33.82 -13.57 3.57
CA THR A 13 33.76 -13.93 4.98
C THR A 13 32.90 -15.18 5.19
N LEU A 14 31.72 -15.26 4.56
CA LEU A 14 30.85 -16.44 4.63
C LEU A 14 31.55 -17.70 4.12
N GLU A 15 32.23 -17.63 2.98
CA GLU A 15 32.96 -18.78 2.42
C GLU A 15 34.11 -19.25 3.33
N GLN A 16 34.76 -18.33 4.03
CA GLN A 16 35.83 -18.65 4.97
C GLN A 16 35.31 -19.30 6.25
N VAL A 17 34.22 -18.78 6.82
CA VAL A 17 33.63 -19.29 8.07
C VAL A 17 32.91 -20.63 7.84
N PHE A 18 32.27 -20.80 6.68
CA PHE A 18 31.43 -21.94 6.37
C PHE A 18 31.85 -22.62 5.05
N PRO A 19 33.03 -23.27 5.02
CA PRO A 19 33.52 -23.92 3.82
C PRO A 19 32.62 -25.08 3.38
N LYS A 20 32.82 -25.55 2.15
CA LYS A 20 32.02 -26.63 1.52
C LYS A 20 31.98 -27.95 2.31
N ASN A 21 32.95 -28.17 3.21
CA ASN A 21 33.08 -29.36 4.04
C ASN A 21 32.73 -29.12 5.52
N HIS A 22 32.21 -27.96 5.88
CA HIS A 22 31.84 -27.65 7.27
C HIS A 22 30.76 -28.63 7.77
N GLU A 23 30.86 -29.05 9.03
CA GLU A 23 30.10 -30.19 9.57
C GLU A 23 28.59 -29.96 9.66
N ARG A 24 28.16 -28.69 9.74
CA ARG A 24 26.74 -28.35 9.96
C ARG A 24 26.15 -27.41 8.92
N PHE A 25 26.96 -26.52 8.35
CA PHE A 25 26.48 -25.46 7.47
C PHE A 25 27.53 -25.14 6.43
N GLN A 26 27.25 -25.40 5.16
CA GLN A 26 28.20 -25.35 4.06
C GLN A 26 27.75 -24.32 3.05
N ILE A 27 28.63 -23.39 2.65
CA ILE A 27 28.40 -22.53 1.50
C ILE A 27 28.79 -23.30 0.23
N LEU A 28 27.82 -23.57 -0.63
CA LEU A 28 28.02 -24.32 -1.88
C LEU A 28 28.43 -23.39 -3.03
N ASN A 29 27.74 -22.24 -3.11
CA ASN A 29 27.96 -21.18 -4.09
C ASN A 29 27.63 -19.84 -3.41
N ALA A 30 28.45 -18.83 -3.62
CA ALA A 30 28.17 -17.47 -3.15
C ALA A 30 28.65 -16.46 -4.19
N THR A 31 27.72 -15.72 -4.76
CA THR A 31 27.95 -14.67 -5.74
C THR A 31 27.21 -13.42 -5.30
N VAL A 32 27.40 -12.30 -6.01
CA VAL A 32 26.68 -11.05 -5.71
C VAL A 32 25.18 -11.14 -5.97
N ASP A 33 24.73 -12.14 -6.73
CA ASP A 33 23.33 -12.33 -7.13
C ASP A 33 22.67 -13.57 -6.51
N GLU A 34 23.46 -14.48 -5.94
CA GLU A 34 22.97 -15.78 -5.44
C GLU A 34 23.80 -16.29 -4.27
N LEU A 35 23.14 -16.83 -3.25
CA LEU A 35 23.73 -17.59 -2.17
C LEU A 35 23.06 -18.97 -2.07
N SER A 36 23.85 -20.02 -2.24
CA SER A 36 23.44 -21.40 -2.08
C SER A 36 24.14 -22.03 -0.88
N CYS A 37 23.39 -22.46 0.12
CA CYS A 37 23.93 -23.08 1.31
C CYS A 37 23.25 -24.43 1.62
N ARG A 38 23.97 -25.29 2.35
CA ARG A 38 23.48 -26.59 2.80
C ARG A 38 23.60 -26.68 4.32
N PHE A 39 22.48 -26.94 4.98
CA PHE A 39 22.45 -27.30 6.39
C PHE A 39 22.37 -28.82 6.56
N ILE A 40 23.19 -29.37 7.45
CA ILE A 40 23.20 -30.79 7.80
C ILE A 40 22.52 -30.95 9.17
N GLY A 41 21.33 -31.56 9.17
CA GLY A 41 20.60 -31.85 10.39
C GLY A 41 21.30 -32.91 11.25
N ARG A 42 20.93 -32.98 12.53
CA ARG A 42 21.52 -33.95 13.49
C ARG A 42 21.36 -35.42 13.07
N ASN A 43 20.39 -35.71 12.21
CA ASN A 43 20.14 -37.04 11.64
C ASN A 43 20.85 -37.26 10.29
N GLY A 44 21.77 -36.37 9.88
CA GLY A 44 22.45 -36.41 8.59
C GLY A 44 21.60 -35.91 7.40
N LYS A 45 20.32 -35.56 7.62
CA LYS A 45 19.46 -35.03 6.55
C LYS A 45 19.98 -33.67 6.08
N GLN A 46 20.11 -33.52 4.76
CA GLN A 46 20.61 -32.31 4.13
C GLN A 46 19.45 -31.41 3.70
N TYR A 47 19.58 -30.11 3.95
CA TYR A 47 18.64 -29.08 3.53
C TYR A 47 19.41 -28.06 2.70
N VAL A 48 19.08 -27.95 1.42
CA VAL A 48 19.70 -26.98 0.52
C VAL A 48 18.78 -25.77 0.38
N ILE A 49 19.34 -24.59 0.59
CA ILE A 49 18.64 -23.30 0.48
C ILE A 49 19.33 -22.52 -0.63
N HIS A 50 18.54 -22.12 -1.63
CA HIS A 50 18.97 -21.23 -2.71
C HIS A 50 18.30 -19.87 -2.48
N ALA A 51 19.09 -18.82 -2.34
CA ALA A 51 18.62 -17.46 -2.15
C ALA A 51 19.18 -16.55 -3.24
N ASN A 52 18.30 -15.77 -3.88
CA ASN A 52 18.72 -14.75 -4.83
C ASN A 52 18.91 -13.42 -4.10
N ILE A 53 20.05 -12.77 -4.34
CA ILE A 53 20.37 -11.45 -3.82
C ILE A 53 19.96 -10.45 -4.91
N THR A 54 18.96 -9.63 -4.61
CA THR A 54 18.52 -8.56 -5.50
C THR A 54 18.86 -7.23 -4.88
N LYS A 55 19.36 -6.29 -5.69
CA LYS A 55 19.57 -4.92 -5.26
C LYS A 55 18.20 -4.28 -5.04
N ASP A 56 17.90 -3.95 -3.80
CA ASP A 56 16.67 -3.24 -3.47
C ASP A 56 16.86 -1.76 -3.86
N GLU A 57 16.38 -1.38 -5.04
CA GLU A 57 16.40 0.01 -5.53
C GLU A 57 15.28 0.84 -4.91
N MET A 58 15.24 0.83 -3.59
CA MET A 58 14.29 1.55 -2.77
C MET A 58 15.03 2.63 -2.00
N GLU A 59 14.42 3.80 -1.85
CA GLU A 59 15.07 4.92 -1.19
C GLU A 59 15.40 4.60 0.27
N VAL A 60 16.49 5.19 0.79
CA VAL A 60 17.00 4.93 2.13
C VAL A 60 15.96 5.26 3.21
N GLU A 61 15.17 6.30 3.00
CA GLU A 61 14.10 6.71 3.92
C GLU A 61 12.98 5.65 4.02
N HIS A 62 12.60 5.05 2.90
CA HIS A 62 11.60 3.99 2.86
C HIS A 62 12.11 2.70 3.51
N LEU A 63 13.38 2.35 3.30
CA LEU A 63 14.03 1.25 4.03
C LEU A 63 13.99 1.48 5.54
N ALA A 64 14.36 2.69 5.98
CA ALA A 64 14.35 3.06 7.40
C ALA A 64 12.93 3.01 7.99
N THR A 65 11.91 3.41 7.23
CA THR A 65 10.51 3.31 7.64
C THR A 65 10.09 1.86 7.84
N LEU A 66 10.37 0.97 6.87
CA LEU A 66 10.06 -0.46 7.00
C LEU A 66 10.78 -1.11 8.17
N GLU A 67 12.03 -0.72 8.44
CA GLU A 67 12.79 -1.22 9.58
C GLU A 67 12.20 -0.73 10.91
N ARG A 68 11.87 0.56 11.02
CA ARG A 68 11.19 1.14 12.20
C ARG A 68 9.90 0.39 12.51
N LEU A 69 9.04 0.17 11.50
CA LEU A 69 7.79 -0.56 11.66
C LEU A 69 7.98 -1.99 12.16
N ARG A 70 8.97 -2.72 11.61
CA ARG A 70 9.30 -4.08 12.08
C ARG A 70 9.76 -4.09 13.55
N GLN A 71 10.54 -3.11 13.95
CA GLN A 71 11.00 -2.98 15.33
C GLN A 71 9.84 -2.68 16.28
N THR A 72 8.96 -1.73 15.92
CA THR A 72 7.74 -1.40 16.68
C THR A 72 6.85 -2.63 16.83
N GLN A 73 6.57 -3.34 15.73
CA GLN A 73 5.75 -4.55 15.74
C GLN A 73 6.32 -5.61 16.70
N ARG A 74 7.64 -5.87 16.64
CA ARG A 74 8.31 -6.81 17.55
C ARG A 74 8.18 -6.37 19.01
N GLN A 75 8.29 -5.08 19.28
CA GLN A 75 8.15 -4.54 20.62
C GLN A 75 6.72 -4.69 21.16
N ASP A 76 5.71 -4.44 20.32
CA ASP A 76 4.30 -4.59 20.70
C ASP A 76 3.93 -6.05 20.98
N TYR A 77 4.48 -7.00 20.22
CA TYR A 77 4.34 -8.43 20.53
C TYR A 77 4.91 -8.78 21.90
N LEU A 78 6.07 -8.24 22.27
CA LEU A 78 6.68 -8.50 23.57
C LEU A 78 5.90 -7.86 24.73
N LYS A 79 5.22 -6.74 24.48
CA LYS A 79 4.41 -6.02 25.48
C LYS A 79 2.96 -6.52 25.59
N GLY A 80 2.50 -7.34 24.64
CA GLY A 80 1.09 -7.74 24.55
C GLY A 80 0.15 -6.61 24.08
N SER A 81 0.70 -5.53 23.51
CA SER A 81 -0.05 -4.36 23.00
C SER A 81 -0.31 -4.43 21.50
N VAL A 82 -0.33 -5.65 20.93
CA VAL A 82 -0.45 -5.87 19.48
C VAL A 82 -1.76 -5.30 18.97
N SER A 83 -1.67 -4.47 17.93
CA SER A 83 -2.83 -4.05 17.14
C SER A 83 -3.01 -4.96 15.93
N GLY A 84 -4.23 -5.47 15.75
CA GLY A 84 -4.62 -6.33 14.64
C GLY A 84 -4.06 -7.75 14.68
N SER A 85 -3.98 -8.41 13.52
CA SER A 85 -3.58 -9.82 13.39
C SER A 85 -2.19 -9.98 12.74
N VAL A 86 -1.45 -11.05 13.08
CA VAL A 86 -0.13 -11.35 12.48
C VAL A 86 -0.23 -11.38 10.96
N GLN A 87 -1.26 -12.08 10.44
CA GLN A 87 -1.48 -12.25 9.00
C GLN A 87 -1.77 -10.93 8.30
N ALA A 88 -2.63 -10.08 8.89
CA ALA A 88 -2.94 -8.76 8.33
C ALA A 88 -1.70 -7.87 8.34
N THR A 89 -0.96 -7.84 9.44
CA THR A 89 0.26 -7.03 9.56
C THR A 89 1.32 -7.47 8.56
N ASP A 90 1.59 -8.77 8.43
CA ASP A 90 2.57 -9.29 7.46
C ASP A 90 2.17 -8.95 6.02
N ARG A 91 0.87 -9.06 5.71
CA ARG A 91 0.34 -8.66 4.41
C ARG A 91 0.51 -7.16 4.16
N LEU A 92 0.16 -6.30 5.11
CA LEU A 92 0.29 -4.84 4.99
C LEU A 92 1.75 -4.40 4.84
N MET A 93 2.67 -5.02 5.58
CA MET A 93 4.10 -4.80 5.45
C MET A 93 4.63 -5.19 4.06
N LYS A 94 4.06 -6.24 3.45
CA LYS A 94 4.35 -6.63 2.08
C LYS A 94 3.80 -5.60 1.08
N GLU A 95 2.55 -5.17 1.23
CA GLU A 95 1.92 -4.16 0.36
C GLU A 95 2.71 -2.84 0.35
N LEU A 96 3.08 -2.33 1.53
CA LEU A 96 3.86 -1.09 1.64
C LEU A 96 5.23 -1.22 0.96
N ARG A 97 5.90 -2.35 1.15
CA ARG A 97 7.19 -2.66 0.52
C ARG A 97 7.06 -2.73 -1.01
N ASP A 98 6.01 -3.39 -1.51
CA ASP A 98 5.80 -3.53 -2.95
C ASP A 98 5.48 -2.17 -3.58
N ILE A 99 4.68 -1.34 -2.91
CA ILE A 99 4.42 0.05 -3.31
C ILE A 99 5.69 0.87 -3.42
N TYR A 100 6.58 0.84 -2.41
CA TYR A 100 7.82 1.62 -2.47
C TYR A 100 8.74 1.22 -3.63
N ARG A 101 8.54 0.05 -4.23
CA ARG A 101 9.29 -0.42 -5.39
C ARG A 101 8.60 -0.11 -6.72
N SER A 102 7.32 0.24 -6.69
CA SER A 102 6.51 0.37 -7.88
C SER A 102 6.83 1.64 -8.67
N ASP A 103 6.64 1.57 -9.99
CA ASP A 103 6.90 2.71 -10.87
C ASP A 103 5.91 3.86 -10.62
N SER A 104 4.67 3.55 -10.25
CA SER A 104 3.65 4.57 -9.97
C SER A 104 4.05 5.43 -8.77
N PHE A 105 4.59 4.81 -7.71
CA PHE A 105 5.09 5.50 -6.54
C PHE A 105 6.38 6.28 -6.86
N LYS A 106 7.36 5.65 -7.53
CA LYS A 106 8.63 6.30 -7.92
C LYS A 106 8.45 7.50 -8.85
N ASN A 107 7.40 7.48 -9.68
CA ASN A 107 7.03 8.58 -10.56
C ASN A 107 6.15 9.65 -9.88
N ASN A 108 6.03 9.62 -8.55
CA ASN A 108 5.24 10.58 -7.77
C ASN A 108 3.77 10.69 -8.22
N MET A 109 3.15 9.59 -8.67
CA MET A 109 1.71 9.59 -8.94
C MET A 109 0.90 9.76 -7.65
N TYR A 110 1.41 9.19 -6.55
CA TYR A 110 0.89 9.33 -5.21
C TYR A 110 1.99 9.21 -4.16
N SER A 111 1.73 9.68 -2.94
CA SER A 111 2.62 9.50 -1.78
C SER A 111 1.86 8.91 -0.60
N ILE A 112 2.56 8.17 0.26
CA ILE A 112 1.98 7.50 1.43
C ILE A 112 2.53 8.11 2.71
N GLU A 113 1.65 8.32 3.69
CA GLU A 113 2.00 8.71 5.05
C GLU A 113 1.23 7.83 6.04
N LEU A 114 1.93 7.17 6.95
CA LEU A 114 1.31 6.30 7.95
C LEU A 114 0.81 7.14 9.13
N VAL A 115 -0.46 6.99 9.48
CA VAL A 115 -1.06 7.74 10.58
C VAL A 115 -0.56 7.14 11.90
N ASN A 116 0.14 7.94 12.69
CA ASN A 116 0.73 7.52 13.97
C ASN A 116 1.66 6.29 13.86
N ASP A 117 2.42 6.18 12.75
CA ASP A 117 3.25 5.00 12.45
C ASP A 117 2.45 3.67 12.44
N SER A 118 1.13 3.73 12.25
CA SER A 118 0.28 2.56 12.16
C SER A 118 0.25 2.01 10.74
N VAL A 119 0.57 0.73 10.59
CA VAL A 119 0.38 0.01 9.32
C VAL A 119 -1.09 -0.21 8.97
N TYR A 120 -2.03 0.10 9.86
CA TYR A 120 -3.47 -0.07 9.66
C TYR A 120 -4.20 1.21 9.22
N GLU A 121 -3.53 2.36 9.16
CA GLU A 121 -4.15 3.60 8.71
C GLU A 121 -3.20 4.46 7.89
N TRP A 122 -3.52 4.66 6.62
CA TRP A 122 -2.65 5.34 5.65
C TRP A 122 -3.34 6.56 5.09
N ASN A 123 -2.60 7.66 5.00
CA ASN A 123 -2.95 8.84 4.21
C ASN A 123 -2.27 8.74 2.85
N ILE A 124 -3.06 8.79 1.78
CA ILE A 124 -2.56 8.76 0.40
C ILE A 124 -2.81 10.11 -0.23
N ARG A 125 -1.76 10.82 -0.63
CA ARG A 125 -1.89 12.03 -1.45
C ARG A 125 -1.81 11.62 -2.91
N LEU A 126 -2.93 11.63 -3.62
CA LEU A 126 -2.98 11.46 -5.07
C LEU A 126 -2.58 12.77 -5.75
N MET A 127 -1.38 12.80 -6.33
CA MET A 127 -0.80 14.00 -6.96
C MET A 127 -1.06 14.04 -8.47
N SER A 128 -1.21 12.87 -9.10
CA SER A 128 -1.44 12.75 -10.53
C SER A 128 -2.75 12.04 -10.84
N VAL A 129 -3.49 12.58 -11.79
CA VAL A 129 -4.64 11.96 -12.47
C VAL A 129 -4.45 12.14 -13.98
N ASP A 130 -5.37 11.60 -14.79
CA ASP A 130 -5.33 11.77 -16.24
C ASP A 130 -5.18 13.26 -16.64
N PRO A 131 -4.09 13.66 -17.31
CA PRO A 131 -3.81 15.05 -17.70
C PRO A 131 -4.91 15.68 -18.56
N ASP A 132 -5.62 14.86 -19.34
CA ASP A 132 -6.70 15.33 -20.23
C ASP A 132 -8.03 15.50 -19.48
N SER A 133 -8.09 15.13 -18.20
CA SER A 133 -9.30 15.25 -17.40
C SER A 133 -9.53 16.67 -16.86
N PRO A 134 -10.80 17.11 -16.73
CA PRO A 134 -11.12 18.34 -16.00
C PRO A 134 -10.64 18.32 -14.54
N LEU A 135 -10.55 17.14 -13.92
CA LEU A 135 -10.03 16.98 -12.56
C LEU A 135 -8.56 17.38 -12.45
N HIS A 136 -7.75 17.13 -13.48
CA HIS A 136 -6.36 17.57 -13.52
C HIS A 136 -6.26 19.10 -13.48
N SER A 137 -7.07 19.78 -14.30
CA SER A 137 -7.13 21.25 -14.30
C SER A 137 -7.59 21.81 -12.94
N ASP A 138 -8.54 21.13 -12.29
CA ASP A 138 -8.98 21.49 -10.94
C ASP A 138 -7.84 21.34 -9.92
N LEU A 139 -7.00 20.30 -9.99
CA LEU A 139 -5.86 20.11 -9.09
C LEU A 139 -4.82 21.23 -9.23
N VAL A 140 -4.55 21.68 -10.46
CA VAL A 140 -3.69 22.85 -10.72
C VAL A 140 -4.28 24.10 -10.05
N MET A 141 -5.59 24.31 -10.20
CA MET A 141 -6.29 25.44 -9.56
C MET A 141 -6.29 25.34 -8.03
N LEU A 142 -6.41 24.13 -7.46
CA LEU A 142 -6.30 23.90 -6.02
C LEU A 142 -4.92 24.31 -5.49
N LYS A 143 -3.86 24.02 -6.25
CA LYS A 143 -2.50 24.40 -5.89
C LYS A 143 -2.35 25.91 -5.84
N GLU A 144 -2.87 26.61 -6.85
CA GLU A 144 -2.81 28.06 -6.94
C GLU A 144 -3.63 28.76 -5.84
N ARG A 145 -4.81 28.21 -5.48
CA ARG A 145 -5.74 28.84 -4.54
C ARG A 145 -5.47 28.50 -3.07
N GLU A 146 -5.12 27.25 -2.79
CA GLU A 146 -5.03 26.72 -1.42
C GLU A 146 -3.63 26.20 -1.05
N GLY A 147 -2.67 26.22 -1.99
CA GLY A 147 -1.33 25.67 -1.79
C GLY A 147 -1.31 24.14 -1.70
N LYS A 148 -2.38 23.46 -2.13
CA LYS A 148 -2.52 22.00 -2.10
C LYS A 148 -2.73 21.46 -3.50
N ASP A 149 -1.99 20.42 -3.86
CA ASP A 149 -1.96 19.89 -5.23
C ASP A 149 -2.33 18.40 -5.30
N SER A 150 -3.04 17.90 -4.29
CA SER A 150 -3.41 16.49 -4.24
C SER A 150 -4.80 16.24 -3.65
N ILE A 151 -5.38 15.10 -4.03
CA ILE A 151 -6.55 14.53 -3.36
C ILE A 151 -6.02 13.65 -2.23
N LEU A 152 -6.30 14.04 -0.99
CA LEU A 152 -5.98 13.29 0.20
C LEU A 152 -7.04 12.22 0.43
N LEU A 153 -6.64 10.96 0.31
CA LEU A 153 -7.40 9.79 0.71
C LEU A 153 -6.93 9.29 2.08
N ASN A 154 -7.82 8.64 2.81
CA ASN A 154 -7.50 7.90 4.02
C ASN A 154 -7.98 6.46 3.84
N ILE A 155 -7.07 5.51 4.05
CA ILE A 155 -7.29 4.07 3.94
C ILE A 155 -7.17 3.48 5.34
N ILE A 156 -8.22 2.79 5.79
CA ILE A 156 -8.26 2.13 7.10
C ILE A 156 -8.40 0.63 6.87
N PHE A 157 -7.45 -0.12 7.39
CA PHE A 157 -7.42 -1.58 7.34
C PHE A 157 -7.92 -2.16 8.67
N LYS A 158 -8.61 -3.30 8.58
CA LYS A 158 -9.01 -4.08 9.75
C LYS A 158 -8.07 -5.26 9.96
N GLU A 159 -8.13 -5.88 11.14
CA GLU A 159 -7.42 -7.11 11.45
C GLU A 159 -7.81 -8.31 10.56
N THR A 160 -8.95 -8.21 9.87
CA THR A 160 -9.47 -9.18 8.90
C THR A 160 -8.90 -8.99 7.49
N TYR A 161 -8.09 -7.96 7.24
CA TYR A 161 -7.40 -7.79 5.97
C TYR A 161 -6.40 -8.96 5.74
N PRO A 162 -6.27 -9.53 4.53
CA PRO A 162 -6.84 -9.12 3.25
C PRO A 162 -8.19 -9.79 2.89
N PHE A 163 -8.86 -10.47 3.82
CA PHE A 163 -10.13 -11.16 3.53
C PHE A 163 -11.31 -10.19 3.42
N GLU A 164 -11.26 -9.07 4.15
CA GLU A 164 -12.18 -7.95 3.99
C GLU A 164 -11.47 -6.75 3.32
N PRO A 165 -12.18 -5.95 2.51
CA PRO A 165 -11.61 -4.76 1.88
C PRO A 165 -11.22 -3.70 2.92
N PRO A 166 -10.25 -2.83 2.59
CA PRO A 166 -10.03 -1.63 3.37
C PRO A 166 -11.21 -0.66 3.23
N PHE A 167 -11.43 0.15 4.26
CA PHE A 167 -12.32 1.29 4.15
C PHE A 167 -11.56 2.49 3.59
N VAL A 168 -12.00 3.04 2.46
CA VAL A 168 -11.36 4.19 1.81
C VAL A 168 -12.30 5.37 1.75
N ARG A 169 -11.78 6.56 2.06
CA ARG A 169 -12.51 7.82 1.96
C ARG A 169 -11.63 8.95 1.43
N VAL A 170 -12.25 9.91 0.76
CA VAL A 170 -11.68 11.23 0.49
C VAL A 170 -11.73 12.06 1.78
N VAL A 171 -10.60 12.69 2.12
CA VAL A 171 -10.46 13.62 3.24
C VAL A 171 -10.57 15.06 2.73
N HIS A 172 -9.88 15.35 1.63
CA HIS A 172 -9.81 16.68 1.01
C HIS A 172 -9.31 16.54 -0.44
N PRO A 173 -9.71 17.41 -1.38
CA PRO A 173 -10.75 18.44 -1.28
C PRO A 173 -12.16 17.84 -1.32
N VAL A 174 -13.18 18.69 -1.24
CA VAL A 174 -14.56 18.27 -1.50
C VAL A 174 -14.76 18.10 -3.01
N ILE A 175 -15.25 16.93 -3.41
CA ILE A 175 -15.42 16.51 -4.80
C ILE A 175 -16.91 16.33 -5.10
N SER A 176 -17.37 16.80 -6.25
CA SER A 176 -18.62 16.37 -6.89
C SER A 176 -18.33 15.34 -7.99
N GLY A 177 -19.25 14.40 -8.22
CA GLY A 177 -19.02 13.30 -9.17
C GLY A 177 -18.00 12.29 -8.65
N GLY A 178 -17.36 11.55 -9.56
CA GLY A 178 -16.28 10.61 -9.24
C GLY A 178 -16.70 9.43 -8.37
N TYR A 179 -18.00 9.17 -8.24
CA TYR A 179 -18.55 8.21 -7.30
C TYR A 179 -18.22 8.53 -5.82
N VAL A 180 -17.89 9.80 -5.51
CA VAL A 180 -17.65 10.26 -4.14
C VAL A 180 -18.99 10.66 -3.50
N LEU A 181 -19.33 9.97 -2.41
CA LEU A 181 -20.56 10.17 -1.67
C LEU A 181 -20.45 11.30 -0.65
N VAL A 182 -21.60 11.68 -0.09
CA VAL A 182 -21.67 12.58 1.06
C VAL A 182 -20.77 12.07 2.18
N GLY A 183 -19.96 12.95 2.77
CA GLY A 183 -19.03 12.60 3.84
C GLY A 183 -17.67 12.08 3.38
N GLY A 184 -17.49 11.83 2.07
CA GLY A 184 -16.20 11.45 1.46
C GLY A 184 -16.04 9.95 1.20
N ALA A 185 -17.06 9.12 1.44
CA ALA A 185 -16.98 7.70 1.08
C ALA A 185 -16.92 7.52 -0.43
N ILE A 186 -16.27 6.44 -0.89
CA ILE A 186 -16.13 6.13 -2.31
C ILE A 186 -17.05 4.95 -2.64
N CYS A 187 -17.92 5.13 -3.64
CA CYS A 187 -18.77 4.09 -4.19
C CYS A 187 -18.00 3.29 -5.25
N MET A 188 -17.39 2.17 -4.86
CA MET A 188 -16.71 1.25 -5.77
C MET A 188 -17.00 -0.19 -5.39
N GLU A 189 -17.32 -1.02 -6.38
CA GLU A 189 -17.67 -2.43 -6.16
C GLU A 189 -16.53 -3.19 -5.48
N LEU A 190 -15.28 -2.95 -5.90
CA LEU A 190 -14.12 -3.59 -5.27
C LEU A 190 -13.94 -3.24 -3.80
N LEU A 191 -14.51 -2.14 -3.29
CA LEU A 191 -14.45 -1.77 -1.88
C LEU A 191 -15.60 -2.40 -1.07
N THR A 192 -16.45 -3.20 -1.70
CA THR A 192 -17.52 -3.95 -1.03
C THR A 192 -17.13 -5.41 -0.80
N LYS A 193 -17.81 -6.08 0.12
CA LYS A 193 -17.57 -7.51 0.40
C LYS A 193 -17.79 -8.41 -0.82
N GLN A 194 -18.68 -7.99 -1.73
CA GLN A 194 -19.06 -8.74 -2.92
C GLN A 194 -18.03 -8.58 -4.04
N GLY A 195 -17.48 -7.38 -4.23
CA GLY A 195 -16.50 -7.10 -5.29
C GLY A 195 -15.04 -7.23 -4.87
N TRP A 196 -14.75 -7.30 -3.57
CA TRP A 196 -13.40 -7.41 -3.06
C TRP A 196 -12.78 -8.79 -3.32
N SER A 197 -11.51 -8.78 -3.71
CA SER A 197 -10.68 -9.97 -3.77
C SER A 197 -9.40 -9.71 -2.99
N SER A 198 -9.00 -10.68 -2.14
CA SER A 198 -7.74 -10.63 -1.40
C SER A 198 -6.51 -10.66 -2.31
N ALA A 199 -6.69 -10.95 -3.60
CA ALA A 199 -5.67 -10.87 -4.63
C ALA A 199 -5.36 -9.43 -5.08
N TYR A 200 -6.23 -8.45 -4.80
CA TYR A 200 -5.94 -7.05 -5.11
C TYR A 200 -4.80 -6.52 -4.24
N THR A 201 -3.86 -5.83 -4.88
CA THR A 201 -2.82 -5.06 -4.19
C THR A 201 -3.36 -3.69 -3.79
N VAL A 202 -2.80 -3.09 -2.74
CA VAL A 202 -3.17 -1.74 -2.32
C VAL A 202 -2.81 -0.70 -3.38
N GLU A 203 -1.70 -0.88 -4.09
CA GLU A 203 -1.36 -0.08 -5.26
C GLU A 203 -2.47 -0.10 -6.31
N ALA A 204 -2.95 -1.30 -6.69
CA ALA A 204 -4.02 -1.42 -7.68
C ALA A 204 -5.31 -0.73 -7.21
N VAL A 205 -5.63 -0.81 -5.91
CA VAL A 205 -6.77 -0.07 -5.33
C VAL A 205 -6.58 1.44 -5.46
N ILE A 206 -5.40 1.97 -5.11
CA ILE A 206 -5.08 3.41 -5.22
C ILE A 206 -5.23 3.87 -6.67
N MET A 207 -4.65 3.13 -7.62
CA MET A 207 -4.69 3.47 -9.05
C MET A 207 -6.10 3.36 -9.63
N GLN A 208 -6.87 2.35 -9.23
CA GLN A 208 -8.27 2.23 -9.66
C GLN A 208 -9.16 3.34 -9.10
N ILE A 209 -8.91 3.81 -7.88
CA ILE A 209 -9.61 4.99 -7.34
C ILE A 209 -9.30 6.21 -8.18
N ALA A 210 -8.03 6.48 -8.48
CA ALA A 210 -7.65 7.62 -9.34
C ALA A 210 -8.35 7.55 -10.71
N ALA A 211 -8.36 6.38 -11.35
CA ALA A 211 -9.07 6.16 -12.62
C ALA A 211 -10.59 6.33 -12.49
N THR A 212 -11.18 5.89 -11.38
CA THR A 212 -12.63 5.98 -11.14
C THR A 212 -13.08 7.41 -10.90
N LEU A 213 -12.27 8.21 -10.22
CA LEU A 213 -12.53 9.64 -10.06
C LEU A 213 -12.61 10.33 -11.42
N VAL A 214 -11.65 10.07 -12.32
CA VAL A 214 -11.65 10.61 -13.68
C VAL A 214 -12.85 10.09 -14.48
N LYS A 215 -13.09 8.77 -14.48
CA LYS A 215 -14.20 8.15 -15.22
C LYS A 215 -15.56 8.66 -14.77
N GLY A 216 -15.73 8.94 -13.47
CA GLY A 216 -16.94 9.52 -12.90
C GLY A 216 -17.02 11.05 -13.02
N LYS A 217 -16.16 11.67 -13.85
CA LYS A 217 -16.08 13.12 -14.06
C LYS A 217 -16.02 13.92 -12.76
N ALA A 218 -15.20 13.46 -11.81
CA ALA A 218 -14.95 14.15 -10.55
C ALA A 218 -14.53 15.61 -10.80
N ARG A 219 -15.09 16.54 -10.03
CA ARG A 219 -14.73 17.97 -10.02
C ARG A 219 -14.49 18.45 -8.60
N ILE A 220 -13.50 19.32 -8.41
CA ILE A 220 -13.25 19.94 -7.12
C ILE A 220 -14.25 21.08 -6.90
N GLN A 221 -14.92 21.08 -5.75
CA GLN A 221 -15.86 22.13 -5.38
C GLN A 221 -15.12 23.28 -4.69
N PHE A 222 -14.82 24.33 -5.44
CA PHE A 222 -14.22 25.56 -4.92
C PHE A 222 -15.30 26.46 -4.30
N GLY A 223 -15.24 26.69 -2.99
CA GLY A 223 -16.17 27.60 -2.29
C GLY A 223 -16.36 27.25 -0.81
N PRO A 224 -17.20 28.00 -0.08
CA PRO A 224 -17.54 27.67 1.31
C PRO A 224 -18.27 26.33 1.37
N THR A 225 -17.53 25.28 1.71
CA THR A 225 -18.04 23.91 1.76
C THR A 225 -19.04 23.77 2.91
N LYS A 226 -20.34 23.77 2.58
CA LYS A 226 -21.41 23.34 3.50
C LYS A 226 -21.41 21.81 3.61
N GLY A 227 -20.37 21.23 4.21
CA GLY A 227 -20.29 19.79 4.42
C GLY A 227 -18.86 19.27 4.46
N GLN A 228 -18.24 19.36 5.63
CA GLN A 228 -16.94 18.74 5.86
C GLN A 228 -17.06 17.22 5.72
N TYR A 229 -16.17 16.64 4.92
CA TYR A 229 -15.90 15.20 4.96
C TYR A 229 -15.46 14.82 6.36
N SER A 230 -15.98 13.71 6.85
CA SER A 230 -15.63 13.16 8.15
C SER A 230 -15.77 11.66 8.12
N LEU A 231 -14.98 10.98 8.96
CA LEU A 231 -15.00 9.53 9.03
C LEU A 231 -16.41 8.99 9.32
N ALA A 232 -17.11 9.59 10.30
CA ALA A 232 -18.45 9.18 10.69
C ALA A 232 -19.46 9.29 9.52
N ARG A 233 -19.43 10.41 8.77
CA ARG A 233 -20.33 10.61 7.62
C ARG A 233 -19.99 9.67 6.47
N ALA A 234 -18.70 9.46 6.19
CA ALA A 234 -18.26 8.50 5.17
C ALA A 234 -18.73 7.08 5.52
N GLN A 235 -18.53 6.63 6.76
CA GLN A 235 -18.97 5.31 7.21
C GLN A 235 -20.48 5.13 7.11
N GLN A 236 -21.25 6.16 7.48
CA GLN A 236 -22.71 6.15 7.34
C GLN A 236 -23.13 6.01 5.88
N SER A 237 -22.59 6.83 4.98
CA SER A 237 -22.88 6.76 3.54
C SER A 237 -22.51 5.41 2.93
N PHE A 238 -21.36 4.85 3.30
CA PHE A 238 -20.91 3.54 2.84
C PHE A 238 -21.84 2.42 3.33
N LYS A 239 -22.29 2.46 4.59
CA LYS A 239 -23.24 1.49 5.13
C LYS A 239 -24.57 1.52 4.36
N SER A 240 -25.09 2.71 4.07
CA SER A 240 -26.29 2.87 3.25
C SER A 240 -26.09 2.35 1.82
N LEU A 241 -24.91 2.58 1.25
CA LEU A 241 -24.56 2.13 -0.09
C LEU A 241 -24.59 0.60 -0.21
N VAL A 242 -23.89 -0.09 0.70
CA VAL A 242 -23.83 -1.56 0.69
C VAL A 242 -25.24 -2.16 0.80
N GLN A 243 -26.09 -1.61 1.66
CA GLN A 243 -27.48 -2.08 1.81
C GLN A 243 -28.34 -1.90 0.55
N ILE A 244 -28.07 -0.88 -0.26
CA ILE A 244 -28.79 -0.65 -1.52
C ILE A 244 -28.32 -1.63 -2.60
N HIS A 245 -27.00 -1.80 -2.75
CA HIS A 245 -26.45 -2.70 -3.77
C HIS A 245 -26.62 -4.19 -3.44
N GLU A 246 -26.66 -4.58 -2.17
CA GLU A 246 -27.01 -5.95 -1.78
C GLU A 246 -28.42 -6.33 -2.25
N LYS A 247 -29.33 -5.35 -2.34
CA LYS A 247 -30.71 -5.57 -2.79
C LYS A 247 -30.86 -5.48 -4.31
N ASN A 248 -30.15 -4.54 -4.94
CA ASN A 248 -30.40 -4.16 -6.34
C ASN A 248 -29.30 -4.61 -7.31
N GLY A 249 -28.20 -5.18 -6.82
CA GLY A 249 -27.01 -5.49 -7.60
C GLY A 249 -26.12 -4.27 -7.86
N TRP A 250 -24.91 -4.54 -8.36
CA TRP A 250 -24.02 -3.53 -8.89
C TRP A 250 -24.30 -3.34 -10.38
N PHE A 251 -24.61 -2.11 -10.78
CA PHE A 251 -24.80 -1.75 -12.18
C PHE A 251 -23.84 -0.63 -12.53
N THR A 252 -23.20 -0.72 -13.69
CA THR A 252 -22.46 0.41 -14.26
C THR A 252 -23.48 1.28 -15.00
N PRO A 253 -23.66 2.56 -14.65
CA PRO A 253 -24.54 3.45 -15.41
C PRO A 253 -24.09 3.52 -16.89
N PRO A 254 -25.02 3.69 -17.85
CA PRO A 254 -24.67 3.88 -19.26
C PRO A 254 -23.67 5.04 -19.43
N LYS A 255 -22.83 4.97 -20.48
CA LYS A 255 -21.74 5.94 -20.73
C LYS A 255 -22.19 7.40 -20.83
N GLU A 256 -23.48 7.62 -21.07
CA GLU A 256 -24.09 8.94 -21.31
C GLU A 256 -24.38 9.72 -20.02
N ASP A 257 -24.48 9.02 -18.87
CA ASP A 257 -24.80 9.61 -17.56
C ASP A 257 -23.57 9.91 -16.69
N GLY A 258 -22.37 9.66 -17.23
CA GLY A 258 -21.09 9.93 -16.56
C GLY A 258 -20.74 11.40 -16.53
#